data_AF-A0A392QRZ0-F1
#
_entry.id   AF-A0A392QRZ0-F1
#
_cell.length_a   1.000
_cell.length_b   1.000
_cell.length_c   1.000
_cell.angle_alpha   90.00
_cell.angle_beta   90.00
_cell.angle_gamma   90.00
#
_symmetry.space_group_name_H-M   'P 1'
#
loop_
_entity.id
_entity.type
_entity.pdbx_description
1 polymer ?
#
loop_
_entity_poly.entity_id
_entity_poly.type
_entity_poly.pdbx_seq_one_letter_code
_entity_poly.pdbx_strand_id
1 'polypeptide(L)'
;HKAFYIEELEDQMKKLHEDRASAIFEKRATNNDDEMIEVEAAVKAAMSVLSRKGDNVEAARSAAQDAFAAVRKQRDFPVKLDEFGRDLNREKRMKMKVMAEARQRRRSKAFDSKKLASMEIDDHQVEGESSTDESDSESQAYQSQRDLVLQAADEIFSDASEEYSQLSLVKKRMEE
;
A
#
# COMPACT_ATOMS: atom_id res chain seq x y z
N HIS A 1 -19.00 -3.20 -36.11
CA HIS A 1 -17.77 -4.03 -36.09
C HIS A 1 -16.83 -3.78 -34.89
N LYS A 2 -17.05 -2.75 -34.05
CA LYS A 2 -16.14 -2.45 -32.93
C LYS A 2 -16.50 -3.07 -31.57
N ALA A 3 -17.64 -3.75 -31.49
CA ALA A 3 -18.12 -4.34 -30.24
C ALA A 3 -17.10 -5.27 -29.57
N PHE A 4 -16.42 -6.11 -30.35
CA PHE A 4 -15.35 -6.99 -29.84
C PHE A 4 -14.18 -6.21 -29.20
N TYR A 5 -13.78 -5.09 -29.80
CA TYR A 5 -12.72 -4.25 -29.26
C TYR A 5 -13.15 -3.52 -27.98
N ILE A 6 -14.43 -3.14 -27.87
CA ILE A 6 -14.97 -2.55 -26.65
C ILE A 6 -14.88 -3.57 -25.50
N GLU A 7 -15.36 -4.79 -25.73
CA GLU A 7 -15.33 -5.88 -24.74
C GLU A 7 -13.89 -6.17 -24.26
N GLU A 8 -12.94 -6.30 -25.18
CA GLU A 8 -11.53 -6.54 -24.83
C GLU A 8 -10.91 -5.38 -24.04
N LEU A 9 -11.18 -4.13 -24.42
CA LEU A 9 -10.67 -2.96 -23.69
C LEU A 9 -11.27 -2.84 -22.28
N GLU A 10 -12.56 -3.15 -22.14
CA GLU A 10 -13.23 -3.20 -20.84
C GLU A 10 -12.65 -4.29 -19.94
N ASP A 11 -12.43 -5.49 -20.49
CA ASP A 11 -11.81 -6.60 -19.75
C ASP A 11 -10.38 -6.27 -19.30
N GLN A 12 -9.58 -5.66 -20.17
CA GLN A 12 -8.23 -5.23 -19.82
C GLN A 12 -8.23 -4.16 -18.72
N MET A 13 -9.12 -3.16 -18.82
CA MET A 13 -9.25 -2.12 -17.81
C MET A 13 -9.71 -2.70 -16.46
N LYS A 14 -10.70 -3.60 -16.49
CA LYS A 14 -11.22 -4.27 -15.30
C LYS A 14 -10.13 -5.09 -14.62
N LYS A 15 -9.41 -5.92 -15.37
CA LYS A 15 -8.29 -6.69 -14.86
C LYS A 15 -7.23 -5.81 -14.21
N LEU A 16 -6.88 -4.69 -14.85
CA LEU A 16 -5.90 -3.74 -14.30
C LEU A 16 -6.35 -3.17 -12.94
N HIS A 17 -7.64 -2.86 -12.79
CA HIS A 17 -8.19 -2.41 -11.51
C HIS A 17 -8.20 -3.51 -10.45
N GLU A 18 -8.54 -4.74 -10.83
CA GLU A 18 -8.51 -5.91 -9.93
C GLU A 18 -7.09 -6.22 -9.44
N ASP A 19 -6.11 -6.18 -10.34
CA ASP A 19 -4.69 -6.40 -10.03
C ASP A 19 -4.19 -5.32 -9.05
N ARG A 20 -4.51 -4.05 -9.30
CA ARG A 20 -4.16 -2.95 -8.38
C ARG A 20 -4.84 -3.11 -7.02
N ALA A 21 -6.13 -3.43 -6.99
CA ALA A 21 -6.85 -3.62 -5.74
C ALA A 21 -6.25 -4.77 -4.92
N SER A 22 -5.88 -5.87 -5.59
CA SER A 22 -5.25 -7.04 -4.97
C SER A 22 -3.87 -6.70 -4.40
N ALA A 23 -3.03 -6.01 -5.17
CA ALA A 23 -1.71 -5.56 -4.73
C ALA A 23 -1.79 -4.65 -3.48
N ILE A 24 -2.74 -3.70 -3.48
CA ILE A 24 -3.00 -2.84 -2.32
C ILE A 24 -3.44 -3.66 -1.11
N PHE A 25 -4.33 -4.64 -1.29
CA PHE A 25 -4.81 -5.49 -0.20
C PHE A 25 -3.70 -6.34 0.42
N GLU A 26 -2.88 -6.99 -0.40
CA GLU A 26 -1.73 -7.78 0.06
C GLU A 26 -0.71 -6.90 0.79
N LYS A 27 -0.46 -5.70 0.28
CA LYS A 27 0.42 -4.73 0.94
C LYS A 27 -0.15 -4.28 2.29
N ARG A 28 -1.46 -4.02 2.38
CA ARG A 28 -2.11 -3.70 3.67
C ARG A 28 -2.02 -4.85 4.66
N ALA A 29 -2.25 -6.09 4.22
CA ALA A 29 -2.14 -7.27 5.06
C ALA A 29 -0.71 -7.43 5.62
N THR A 30 0.30 -7.39 4.76
CA THR A 30 1.71 -7.51 5.18
C THR A 30 2.16 -6.36 6.09
N ASN A 31 1.68 -5.14 5.85
CA ASN A 31 1.95 -4.00 6.73
C ASN A 31 1.29 -4.16 8.09
N ASN A 32 0.03 -4.60 8.13
CA ASN A 32 -0.70 -4.87 9.35
C ASN A 32 0.01 -5.96 10.17
N ASP A 33 0.38 -7.07 9.54
CA ASP A 33 1.10 -8.17 10.22
C ASP A 33 2.40 -7.70 10.87
N ASP A 34 3.17 -6.86 10.17
CA ASP A 34 4.41 -6.30 10.71
C ASP A 34 4.19 -5.28 11.84
N GLU A 35 3.12 -4.49 11.79
CA GLU A 35 2.75 -3.53 12.84
C GLU A 35 2.15 -4.23 14.07
N MET A 36 1.38 -5.30 13.86
CA MET A 36 0.79 -6.11 14.92
C MET A 36 1.84 -6.69 15.88
N ILE A 37 3.04 -7.00 15.38
CA ILE A 37 4.16 -7.43 16.24
C ILE A 37 4.50 -6.39 17.31
N GLU A 38 4.54 -5.10 16.94
CA GLU A 38 4.85 -4.03 17.89
C GLU A 38 3.69 -3.76 18.84
N VAL A 39 2.45 -3.82 18.33
CA VAL A 39 1.23 -3.67 19.13
C VAL A 39 1.11 -4.77 20.18
N GLU A 40 1.32 -6.03 19.79
CA GLU A 40 1.30 -7.15 20.73
C GLU A 40 2.33 -7.01 21.85
N ALA A 41 3.55 -6.56 21.51
CA ALA A 41 4.60 -6.33 22.50
C ALA A 41 4.20 -5.19 23.47
N ALA A 42 3.62 -4.11 22.96
CA ALA A 42 3.13 -3.00 23.78
C ALA A 42 1.97 -3.43 24.70
N VAL A 43 1.02 -4.22 24.19
CA VAL A 43 -0.10 -4.77 24.97
C VAL A 43 0.42 -5.70 26.08
N LYS A 44 1.37 -6.58 25.76
CA LYS A 44 2.03 -7.46 26.76
C LYS A 44 2.72 -6.64 27.86
N ALA A 45 3.41 -5.55 27.50
CA ALA A 45 4.00 -4.64 28.47
C ALA A 45 2.94 -3.95 29.35
N ALA A 46 1.89 -3.40 28.74
CA ALA A 46 0.80 -2.75 29.48
C ALA A 46 0.12 -3.71 30.47
N MET A 47 -0.15 -4.95 30.05
CA MET A 47 -0.68 -5.99 30.93
C MET A 47 0.28 -6.34 32.08
N SER A 48 1.58 -6.38 31.81
CA SER A 48 2.60 -6.63 32.85
C SER A 48 2.57 -5.55 33.93
N VAL A 49 2.48 -4.27 33.53
CA VAL A 49 2.37 -3.14 34.46
C VAL A 49 1.09 -3.22 35.29
N LEU A 50 -0.04 -3.51 34.63
CA LEU A 50 -1.34 -3.63 35.30
C LEU A 50 -1.36 -4.76 36.34
N SER A 51 -0.74 -5.89 36.02
CA SER A 51 -0.66 -7.06 36.92
C SER A 51 0.10 -6.79 38.21
N ARG A 52 1.00 -5.79 38.22
CA ARG A 52 1.83 -5.41 39.37
C ARG A 52 1.17 -4.37 40.28
N LYS A 53 -0.15 -4.12 40.15
CA LYS A 53 -0.94 -3.07 40.85
C LYS A 53 -0.38 -1.67 40.57
N GLY A 54 -0.77 -1.17 39.39
CA GLY A 54 -0.29 0.02 38.69
C GLY A 54 -0.09 1.30 39.51
N ASP A 55 0.80 2.13 38.97
CA ASP A 55 1.22 3.52 39.31
C ASP A 55 2.72 3.67 39.60
N ASN A 56 3.47 2.57 39.57
CA ASN A 56 4.93 2.65 39.63
C ASN A 56 5.52 2.96 38.24
N VAL A 57 5.92 4.22 38.02
CA VAL A 57 6.59 4.71 36.80
C VAL A 57 7.81 3.86 36.43
N GLU A 58 8.52 3.30 37.41
CA GLU A 58 9.70 2.48 37.19
C GLU A 58 9.33 1.10 36.60
N ALA A 59 8.22 0.51 37.07
CA ALA A 59 7.67 -0.71 36.49
C ALA A 59 7.21 -0.49 35.04
N ALA A 60 6.61 0.68 34.74
CA ALA A 60 6.22 1.06 33.39
C ALA A 60 7.42 1.22 32.45
N ARG A 61 8.49 1.88 32.91
CA ARG A 61 9.74 2.03 32.13
C ARG A 61 10.40 0.69 31.85
N SER A 62 10.49 -0.19 32.84
CA SER A 62 11.06 -1.54 32.66
C SER A 62 10.26 -2.35 31.64
N ALA A 63 8.93 -2.38 31.77
CA ALA A 63 8.08 -3.12 30.84
C ALA A 63 8.17 -2.59 29.40
N ALA A 64 8.26 -1.27 29.23
CA ALA A 64 8.47 -0.66 27.92
C ALA A 64 9.83 -1.02 27.30
N GLN A 65 10.91 -1.02 28.10
CA GLN A 65 12.24 -1.46 27.64
C GLN A 65 12.24 -2.94 27.25
N ASP A 66 11.59 -3.80 28.03
CA ASP A 66 11.48 -5.23 27.74
C ASP A 66 10.70 -5.50 26.44
N ALA A 67 9.59 -4.79 26.21
CA ALA A 67 8.85 -4.87 24.95
C ALA A 67 9.71 -4.43 23.75
N PHE A 68 10.42 -3.30 23.88
CA PHE A 68 11.31 -2.83 22.81
C PHE A 68 12.43 -3.84 22.51
N ALA A 69 13.04 -4.41 23.55
CA ALA A 69 14.07 -5.43 23.40
C ALA A 69 13.53 -6.72 22.77
N ALA A 70 12.30 -7.13 23.12
CA ALA A 70 11.65 -8.31 22.55
C ALA A 70 11.39 -8.16 21.04
N VAL A 71 10.83 -7.03 20.62
CA VAL A 71 10.61 -6.70 19.20
C VAL A 71 11.94 -6.70 18.43
N ARG A 72 12.99 -6.12 19.02
CA ARG A 72 14.31 -6.07 18.39
C ARG A 72 14.91 -7.48 18.21
N LYS A 73 14.86 -8.31 19.25
CA LYS A 73 15.36 -9.70 19.22
C LYS A 73 14.64 -10.55 18.17
N GLN A 74 13.33 -10.38 18.02
CA GLN A 74 12.54 -11.11 17.02
C GLN A 74 12.95 -10.76 15.57
N ARG A 75 13.53 -9.58 15.39
CA ARG A 75 13.90 -9.01 14.09
C ARG A 75 15.41 -9.07 13.79
N ASP A 76 16.22 -9.45 14.78
CA ASP A 76 17.68 -9.55 14.67
C ASP A 76 18.10 -10.93 14.14
N PHE A 77 18.47 -10.98 12.85
CA PHE A 77 19.02 -12.18 12.22
C PHE A 77 20.54 -12.14 12.19
N PRO A 78 21.26 -12.95 13.01
CA PRO A 78 22.72 -12.92 13.03
C PRO A 78 23.32 -13.42 11.72
N VAL A 79 24.54 -12.97 11.38
CA VAL A 79 25.31 -13.49 10.24
C VAL A 79 25.56 -14.98 10.45
N LYS A 80 25.17 -15.81 9.47
CA LYS A 80 25.42 -17.25 9.50
C LYS A 80 26.03 -17.67 8.17
N LEU A 81 27.33 -17.91 8.16
CA LEU A 81 28.05 -18.31 6.95
C LEU A 81 27.95 -19.82 6.75
N ASP A 82 27.70 -20.25 5.52
CA ASP A 82 27.86 -21.65 5.12
C ASP A 82 29.34 -22.02 4.97
N GLU A 83 29.60 -23.28 4.64
CA GLU A 83 30.96 -23.83 4.43
C GLU A 83 31.75 -23.10 3.33
N PHE A 84 31.07 -22.37 2.44
CA PHE A 84 31.65 -21.58 1.36
C PHE A 84 31.72 -20.08 1.71
N GLY A 85 31.39 -19.69 2.94
CA GLY A 85 31.42 -18.30 3.39
C GLY A 85 30.21 -17.45 2.95
N ARG A 86 29.13 -18.07 2.44
CA ARG A 86 27.91 -17.36 2.03
C ARG A 86 26.97 -17.20 3.22
N ASP A 87 26.48 -15.99 3.42
CA ASP A 87 25.58 -15.70 4.53
C ASP A 87 24.14 -16.13 4.24
N LEU A 88 23.70 -17.18 4.93
CA LEU A 88 22.37 -17.77 4.85
C LEU A 88 21.26 -16.83 5.34
N ASN A 89 21.59 -15.86 6.19
CA ASN A 89 20.63 -14.91 6.75
C ASN A 89 20.65 -13.54 6.06
N ARG A 90 21.47 -13.36 5.02
CA ARG A 90 21.61 -12.09 4.31
C ARG A 90 20.27 -11.59 3.76
N GLU A 91 19.52 -12.45 3.10
CA GLU A 91 18.23 -12.09 2.51
C GLU A 91 17.21 -11.67 3.58
N LYS A 92 17.14 -12.42 4.69
CA LYS A 92 16.27 -12.09 5.83
C LYS A 92 16.60 -10.73 6.41
N ARG A 93 17.89 -10.40 6.59
CA ARG A 93 18.31 -9.07 7.06
C ARG A 93 17.91 -7.97 6.09
N MET A 94 18.07 -8.18 4.78
CA MET A 94 17.67 -7.18 3.78
C MET A 94 16.15 -6.96 3.81
N LYS A 95 15.34 -8.03 3.90
CA LYS A 95 13.88 -7.92 4.04
C LYS A 95 13.50 -7.14 5.30
N MET A 96 14.10 -7.45 6.45
CA MET A 96 13.83 -6.71 7.69
C MET A 96 14.20 -5.24 7.59
N LYS A 97 15.30 -4.91 6.92
CA LYS A 97 15.74 -3.53 6.69
C LYS A 97 14.72 -2.78 5.84
N VAL A 98 14.26 -3.37 4.73
CA VAL A 98 13.24 -2.80 3.85
C VAL A 98 11.94 -2.55 4.63
N MET A 99 11.48 -3.52 5.41
CA MET A 99 10.28 -3.35 6.25
C MET A 99 10.45 -2.26 7.30
N ALA A 100 11.62 -2.16 7.94
CA ALA A 100 11.91 -1.10 8.90
C ALA A 100 11.89 0.30 8.26
N GLU A 101 12.47 0.45 7.07
CA GLU A 101 12.43 1.72 6.33
C GLU A 101 10.99 2.05 5.88
N ALA A 102 10.21 1.06 5.45
CA ALA A 102 8.79 1.25 5.11
C ALA A 102 7.98 1.74 6.31
N ARG A 103 8.16 1.13 7.49
CA ARG A 103 7.56 1.61 8.74
C ARG A 103 7.98 3.04 9.07
N GLN A 104 9.25 3.37 8.93
CA GLN A 104 9.74 4.72 9.20
C GLN A 104 9.09 5.75 8.27
N ARG A 105 8.97 5.45 6.97
CA ARG A 105 8.26 6.29 6.00
C ARG A 105 6.79 6.47 6.35
N ARG A 106 6.10 5.40 6.78
CA ARG A 106 4.70 5.50 7.24
C ARG A 106 4.58 6.41 8.46
N ARG A 107 5.48 6.28 9.43
CA ARG A 107 5.50 7.12 10.64
C ARG A 107 5.77 8.59 10.33
N SER A 108 6.70 8.89 9.44
CA SER A 108 6.96 10.28 9.04
C SER A 108 5.75 10.87 8.31
N LYS A 109 5.17 10.15 7.35
CA LYS A 109 3.94 10.59 6.65
C LYS A 109 2.77 10.81 7.60
N ALA A 110 2.56 9.90 8.56
CA ALA A 110 1.50 10.02 9.56
C ALA A 110 1.73 11.20 10.53
N PHE A 111 2.98 11.54 10.81
CA PHE A 111 3.31 12.71 11.61
C PHE A 111 3.02 14.00 10.84
N ASP A 112 3.40 14.05 9.57
CA ASP A 112 3.13 15.20 8.70
C ASP A 112 1.63 15.40 8.46
N SER A 113 0.87 14.32 8.25
CA SER A 113 -0.59 14.39 8.11
C SER A 113 -1.27 14.87 9.40
N LYS A 114 -0.84 14.38 10.57
CA LYS A 114 -1.36 14.86 11.87
C LYS A 114 -1.05 16.34 12.11
N LYS A 115 0.11 16.82 11.67
CA LYS A 115 0.47 18.24 11.74
C LYS A 115 -0.45 19.07 10.85
N LEU A 116 -0.76 18.62 9.63
CA LEU A 116 -1.68 19.31 8.71
C LEU A 116 -3.13 19.26 9.19
N ALA A 117 -3.63 18.10 9.62
CA ALA A 117 -4.97 17.95 10.18
C ALA A 117 -5.18 18.78 11.45
N SER A 118 -4.15 18.98 12.28
CA SER A 118 -4.24 19.88 13.43
C SER A 118 -4.39 21.37 13.06
N MET A 119 -4.14 21.73 11.79
CA MET A 119 -4.36 23.08 11.26
C MET A 119 -5.71 23.24 10.54
N GLU A 120 -6.42 22.15 10.26
CA GLU A 120 -7.67 22.13 9.50
C GLU A 120 -8.79 21.55 10.38
N ILE A 121 -9.62 22.44 10.95
CA ILE A 121 -10.58 22.09 12.01
C ILE A 121 -11.82 21.34 11.49
N ASP A 122 -11.99 21.18 10.17
CA ASP A 122 -13.25 20.69 9.60
C ASP A 122 -13.05 19.85 8.33
N ASP A 123 -12.37 18.71 8.45
CA ASP A 123 -12.57 17.65 7.46
C ASP A 123 -12.62 16.28 8.13
N HIS A 124 -13.67 15.52 7.82
CA HIS A 124 -13.93 14.19 8.35
C HIS A 124 -13.01 13.16 7.70
N GLN A 125 -11.71 13.28 7.96
CA GLN A 125 -10.73 12.29 7.53
C GLN A 125 -10.86 11.06 8.44
N VAL A 126 -11.45 9.99 7.93
CA VAL A 126 -11.59 8.71 8.63
C VAL A 126 -10.20 8.17 8.93
N GLU A 127 -9.90 7.94 10.22
CA GLU A 127 -8.62 7.34 10.62
C GLU A 127 -8.46 5.95 9.97
N GLY A 128 -7.48 5.82 9.07
CA GLY A 128 -7.15 4.57 8.40
C GLY A 128 -7.03 4.65 6.87
N GLU A 129 -7.51 5.72 6.23
CA GLU A 129 -7.61 5.78 4.76
C GLU A 129 -6.37 6.36 4.06
N SER A 130 -5.47 7.03 4.78
CA SER A 130 -4.37 7.80 4.18
C SER A 130 -3.09 7.01 3.86
N SER A 131 -2.90 5.79 4.40
CA SER A 131 -1.71 4.99 4.11
C SER A 131 -1.84 4.15 2.84
N THR A 132 -2.22 4.78 1.73
CA THR A 132 -1.92 4.20 0.41
C THR A 132 -0.48 4.62 0.10
N ASP A 133 0.46 4.00 0.79
CA ASP A 133 1.86 3.97 0.35
C ASP A 133 1.87 3.12 -0.92
N GLU A 134 1.44 3.66 -2.04
CA GLU A 134 1.79 3.03 -3.30
C GLU A 134 3.30 3.18 -3.43
N SER A 135 4.00 2.07 -3.70
CA SER A 135 5.41 2.19 -4.05
C SER A 135 5.46 2.98 -5.35
N ASP A 136 6.33 3.98 -5.49
CA ASP A 136 6.43 4.78 -6.73
C ASP A 136 6.48 3.90 -7.99
N SER A 137 7.08 2.71 -7.88
CA SER A 137 7.14 1.68 -8.91
C SER A 137 5.80 1.03 -9.27
N GLU A 138 4.93 0.75 -8.29
CA GLU A 138 3.62 0.12 -8.52
C GLU A 138 2.64 1.13 -9.14
N SER A 139 2.60 2.36 -8.61
CA SER A 139 1.80 3.45 -9.20
C SER A 139 2.20 3.72 -10.64
N GLN A 140 3.51 3.77 -10.91
CA GLN A 140 4.03 3.99 -12.25
C GLN A 140 3.68 2.83 -13.19
N ALA A 141 3.80 1.58 -12.73
CA ALA A 141 3.42 0.42 -13.52
C ALA A 141 1.92 0.46 -13.88
N TYR A 142 1.05 0.69 -12.89
CA TYR A 142 -0.38 0.84 -13.11
C TYR A 142 -0.71 1.99 -14.08
N GLN A 143 -0.11 3.16 -13.88
CA GLN A 143 -0.30 4.31 -14.76
C GLN A 143 0.13 4.01 -16.19
N SER A 144 1.33 3.45 -16.37
CA SER A 144 1.86 3.11 -17.70
C SER A 144 0.96 2.12 -18.43
N GLN A 145 0.42 1.13 -17.72
CA GLN A 145 -0.45 0.12 -18.32
C GLN A 145 -1.84 0.66 -18.62
N ARG A 146 -2.38 1.50 -17.73
CA ARG A 146 -3.64 2.22 -17.97
C ARG A 146 -3.53 3.12 -19.20
N ASP A 147 -2.44 3.86 -19.32
CA ASP A 147 -2.22 4.78 -20.43
C ASP A 147 -2.09 4.02 -21.75
N LEU A 148 -1.49 2.83 -21.75
CA LEU A 148 -1.46 1.95 -22.91
C LEU A 148 -2.87 1.52 -23.36
N VAL A 149 -3.73 1.11 -22.41
CA VAL A 149 -5.13 0.72 -22.74
C VAL A 149 -5.90 1.92 -23.29
N LEU A 150 -5.70 3.12 -22.71
CA LEU A 150 -6.34 4.34 -23.19
C LEU A 150 -5.85 4.76 -24.57
N GLN A 151 -4.55 4.64 -24.84
CA GLN A 151 -4.00 4.92 -26.15
C GLN A 151 -4.56 3.96 -27.21
N ALA A 152 -4.64 2.66 -26.89
CA ALA A 152 -5.23 1.67 -27.79
C ALA A 152 -6.70 1.99 -28.09
N ALA A 153 -7.47 2.44 -27.09
CA ALA A 153 -8.84 2.90 -27.31
C ALA A 153 -8.89 4.11 -28.24
N ASP A 154 -8.05 5.12 -28.03
CA ASP A 154 -8.00 6.32 -28.87
C ASP A 154 -7.68 5.99 -30.34
N GLU A 155 -6.73 5.10 -30.57
CA GLU A 155 -6.39 4.61 -31.91
C GLU A 155 -7.56 3.88 -32.57
N ILE A 156 -8.21 2.95 -31.85
CA ILE A 156 -9.33 2.15 -32.38
C ILE A 156 -10.56 3.01 -32.68
N PHE A 157 -10.82 4.08 -31.90
CA PHE A 157 -12.01 4.92 -32.03
C PHE A 157 -11.76 6.28 -32.68
N SER A 158 -10.58 6.49 -33.27
CA SER A 158 -10.20 7.75 -33.95
C SER A 158 -11.18 8.21 -35.03
N ASP A 159 -11.71 7.28 -35.83
CA ASP A 159 -12.72 7.50 -36.88
C ASP A 159 -14.12 7.88 -36.36
N ALA A 160 -14.42 7.65 -35.08
CA ALA A 160 -15.73 7.96 -34.51
C ALA A 160 -15.99 9.47 -34.54
N SER A 161 -14.92 10.27 -34.41
CA SER A 161 -15.01 11.71 -34.57
C SER A 161 -15.50 12.09 -35.98
N GLU A 162 -15.08 11.38 -37.03
CA GLU A 162 -15.51 11.63 -38.40
C GLU A 162 -16.97 11.21 -38.62
N GLU A 163 -17.35 10.01 -38.17
CA GLU A 163 -18.72 9.48 -38.32
C GLU A 163 -19.79 10.31 -37.60
N TYR A 164 -19.47 10.85 -36.42
CA TYR A 164 -20.43 11.61 -35.59
C TYR A 164 -20.22 13.13 -35.63
N SER A 165 -19.23 13.65 -36.36
CA SER A 165 -19.02 15.09 -36.51
C SER A 165 -20.11 15.80 -37.33
N GLN A 166 -20.78 15.08 -38.24
CA GLN A 166 -21.75 15.68 -39.16
C GLN A 166 -23.17 15.18 -38.87
N LEU A 167 -24.04 16.12 -38.48
CA LEU A 167 -25.45 15.85 -38.16
C LEU A 167 -26.21 15.19 -39.32
N SER A 168 -25.80 15.45 -40.58
CA SER A 168 -26.35 14.84 -41.79
C SER A 168 -26.09 13.35 -41.88
N LEU A 169 -24.88 12.88 -41.54
CA LEU A 169 -24.51 11.46 -41.51
C LEU A 169 -25.26 10.73 -40.39
N VAL A 170 -25.35 11.34 -39.22
CA VAL A 170 -26.09 10.79 -38.07
C VAL A 170 -27.58 10.65 -38.39
N LYS A 171 -28.19 11.69 -38.98
CA LYS A 171 -29.61 11.67 -39.36
C LYS A 171 -29.91 10.56 -40.37
N LYS A 172 -29.07 10.40 -41.40
CA LYS A 172 -29.25 9.33 -42.40
C LYS A 172 -29.24 7.93 -41.78
N ARG A 173 -28.37 7.69 -40.79
CA ARG A 173 -28.28 6.41 -40.06
C ARG A 173 -29.46 6.14 -39.13
N MET A 174 -30.13 7.18 -38.61
CA MET A 174 -31.31 7.03 -37.75
C MET A 174 -32.62 6.86 -38.54
N GLU A 175 -32.62 7.25 -39.81
CA GLU A 175 -33.77 7.11 -40.73
C GLU A 175 -33.74 5.77 -41.51
N GLU A 176 -32.64 5.02 -41.43
CA GLU A 176 -32.49 3.62 -41.87
C GLU A 176 -32.85 2.64 -40.75
#